data_AF-O62072-F1
#
_entry.id   AF-O62072-F1
#
_cell.length_a   1.000
_cell.length_b   1.000
_cell.length_c   1.000
_cell.angle_alpha   90.00
_cell.angle_beta   90.00
_cell.angle_gamma   90.00
#
_symmetry.space_group_name_H-M   'P 1'
#
loop_
_entity.id
_entity.type
_entity.pdbx_description
1 polymer ?
#
loop_
_entity_poly.entity_id
_entity_poly.type
_entity_poly.pdbx_seq_one_letter_code
_entity_poly.pdbx_strand_id
1 'polypeptide(L)'
;MACRKGQMKVFLFILHFLFLQEVTGCSVIRKNPDLGNCNCNSNIKLFTQEDIRNNAGGKYLGDHRAWSPIVEAQDDCSVTVTCKPVPGVSSFFTVLFRGYGPPIYINRVVANETTFVERPQPRSINTFECKWYSGAYEWFYFDEHVRHAAFACVADSNSCACPQIAYKALDVLIENLIPSASDQCGFLRASCPNKDEVPYLRSPHTLPIQSGNGRHVWVSDWRRFEDLLCVKNGTTFDWYFGNLKLEGQITVECDSNRAIFQADAAAPCGVFKDIEHIDDLYQNKIGYFADAEFGINYWIPSDEFEMKCDDGYRPVVFSPNNDPIESPSLIRCA
;
A
#
# COMPACT_ATOMS: atom_id res chain seq x y z
N MET A 1 -15.76 -5.93 2.18
CA MET A 1 -15.75 -7.14 1.35
C MET A 1 -17.04 -7.26 0.60
N ALA A 2 -17.02 -7.69 -0.66
CA ALA A 2 -18.24 -7.73 -1.47
C ALA A 2 -18.25 -8.93 -2.42
N CYS A 3 -19.44 -9.31 -2.85
CA CYS A 3 -19.65 -10.24 -3.95
C CYS A 3 -20.19 -9.48 -5.15
N ARG A 4 -19.55 -9.56 -6.32
CA ARG A 4 -19.95 -8.80 -7.52
C ARG A 4 -20.40 -9.73 -8.65
N LYS A 5 -21.52 -9.42 -9.30
CA LYS A 5 -21.97 -10.17 -10.47
C LYS A 5 -21.06 -9.94 -11.68
N GLY A 6 -20.64 -11.02 -12.33
CA GLY A 6 -19.82 -10.94 -13.54
C GLY A 6 -20.61 -10.37 -14.72
N GLN A 7 -20.52 -9.06 -14.97
CA GLN A 7 -20.97 -8.49 -16.25
C GLN A 7 -19.78 -8.39 -17.20
N MET A 8 -19.85 -9.17 -18.29
CA MET A 8 -18.95 -9.05 -19.44
C MET A 8 -19.34 -7.78 -20.21
N LYS A 9 -18.83 -6.61 -19.78
CA LYS A 9 -19.05 -5.36 -20.50
C LYS A 9 -18.21 -5.36 -21.78
N VAL A 10 -18.88 -5.58 -22.91
CA VAL A 10 -18.35 -5.29 -24.25
C VAL A 10 -18.15 -3.78 -24.33
N PHE A 11 -16.95 -3.31 -23.97
CA PHE A 11 -16.56 -1.92 -24.19
C PHE A 11 -16.39 -1.69 -25.68
N LEU A 12 -17.45 -1.16 -26.31
CA LEU A 12 -17.41 -0.64 -27.66
C LEU A 12 -16.41 0.52 -27.69
N PHE A 13 -15.26 0.29 -28.34
CA PHE A 13 -14.18 1.24 -28.57
C PHE A 13 -14.69 2.53 -29.22
N ILE A 14 -14.99 3.55 -28.43
CA ILE A 14 -15.09 4.94 -28.90
C ILE A 14 -14.16 5.79 -28.05
N LEU A 15 -12.85 5.63 -28.27
CA LEU A 15 -11.81 6.54 -27.79
C LEU A 15 -10.53 6.33 -28.59
N HIS A 16 -10.64 6.46 -29.92
CA HIS A 16 -9.49 6.38 -30.83
C HIS A 16 -8.84 7.76 -31.09
N PHE A 17 -9.15 8.81 -30.33
CA PHE A 17 -8.78 10.18 -30.75
C PHE A 17 -8.28 11.18 -29.72
N LEU A 18 -7.88 10.82 -28.49
CA LEU A 18 -7.49 11.87 -27.53
C LEU A 18 -6.19 11.71 -26.73
N PHE A 19 -5.27 10.80 -27.04
CA PHE A 19 -3.93 10.86 -26.43
C PHE A 19 -2.81 10.37 -27.37
N LEU A 20 -2.68 11.01 -28.54
CA LEU A 20 -1.38 11.17 -29.20
C LEU A 20 -0.60 12.28 -28.48
N GLN A 21 -0.30 12.09 -27.20
CA GLN A 21 0.82 12.80 -26.60
C GLN A 21 2.04 11.94 -26.84
N GLU A 22 2.83 12.31 -27.83
CA GLU A 22 4.17 11.77 -28.03
C GLU A 22 4.98 12.05 -26.75
N VAL A 23 5.06 11.06 -25.86
CA VAL A 23 5.99 11.09 -24.73
C VAL A 23 7.39 10.95 -25.35
N THR A 24 7.96 12.08 -25.75
CA THR A 24 9.33 12.22 -26.22
C THR A 24 10.27 12.23 -25.02
N GLY A 25 10.36 11.08 -24.34
CA GLY A 25 11.33 10.83 -23.28
C GLY A 25 12.04 9.52 -23.55
N CYS A 26 13.29 9.58 -24.04
CA CYS A 26 14.15 8.41 -24.07
C CYS A 26 14.41 7.98 -22.63
N SER A 27 13.71 6.93 -22.16
CA SER A 27 13.95 6.32 -20.86
C SER A 27 15.41 5.85 -20.83
N VAL A 28 16.21 6.49 -19.97
CA VAL A 28 17.58 6.06 -19.70
C VAL A 28 17.47 4.82 -18.82
N ILE A 29 17.31 3.65 -19.44
CA ILE A 29 17.33 2.38 -18.73
C ILE A 29 18.74 2.22 -18.15
N ARG A 30 18.90 2.50 -16.86
CA ARG A 30 20.06 2.00 -16.11
C ARG A 30 19.91 0.48 -16.09
N LYS A 31 20.92 -0.20 -16.63
CA LYS A 31 21.07 -1.65 -16.81
C LYS A 31 20.03 -2.45 -16.01
N ASN A 32 19.15 -3.18 -16.71
CA ASN A 32 18.22 -4.11 -16.06
C ASN A 32 18.99 -4.94 -15.02
N PRO A 33 18.40 -5.19 -13.85
CA PRO A 33 19.05 -6.04 -12.86
C PRO A 33 19.40 -7.38 -13.51
N ASP A 34 20.60 -7.87 -13.22
CA ASP A 34 21.02 -9.18 -13.68
C ASP A 34 20.34 -10.22 -12.80
N LEU A 35 19.28 -10.80 -13.33
CA LEU A 35 18.45 -11.78 -12.66
C LEU A 35 18.89 -13.22 -13.03
N GLY A 36 20.11 -13.37 -13.57
CA GLY A 36 20.74 -14.67 -13.82
C GLY A 36 19.94 -15.55 -14.78
N ASN A 37 19.61 -16.77 -14.35
CA ASN A 37 18.92 -17.77 -15.18
C ASN A 37 17.38 -17.69 -15.10
N CYS A 38 16.83 -16.67 -14.43
CA CYS A 38 15.39 -16.56 -14.30
C CYS A 38 14.71 -16.19 -15.63
N ASN A 39 13.57 -16.81 -15.91
CA ASN A 39 12.93 -16.61 -17.22
C ASN A 39 12.19 -15.26 -17.33
N CYS A 40 11.95 -14.56 -16.21
CA CYS A 40 11.27 -13.25 -16.18
C CYS A 40 12.22 -12.03 -16.34
N ASN A 41 13.46 -12.25 -16.79
CA ASN A 41 14.53 -11.24 -16.75
C ASN A 41 14.24 -9.94 -17.51
N SER A 42 13.42 -9.97 -18.56
CA SER A 42 13.21 -8.79 -19.42
C SER A 42 12.30 -7.71 -18.82
N ASN A 43 11.66 -7.97 -17.68
CA ASN A 43 10.46 -7.21 -17.29
C ASN A 43 10.62 -6.35 -16.02
N ILE A 44 11.79 -6.38 -15.34
CA ILE A 44 12.07 -5.52 -14.18
C ILE A 44 12.90 -4.32 -14.60
N LYS A 45 12.41 -3.11 -14.30
CA LYS A 45 13.15 -1.86 -14.46
C LYS A 45 13.61 -1.29 -13.13
N LEU A 46 14.59 -0.39 -13.17
CA LEU A 46 14.98 0.43 -12.03
C LEU A 46 14.52 1.86 -12.32
N PHE A 47 13.57 2.37 -11.54
CA PHE A 47 13.03 3.70 -11.75
C PHE A 47 14.01 4.77 -11.28
N THR A 48 14.16 5.80 -12.12
CA THR A 48 14.75 7.09 -11.76
C THR A 48 13.68 8.02 -11.18
N GLN A 49 14.11 9.17 -10.68
CA GLN A 49 13.20 10.24 -10.25
C GLN A 49 12.16 10.60 -11.33
N GLU A 50 12.61 10.66 -12.58
CA GLU A 50 11.78 11.07 -13.71
C GLU A 50 10.79 9.97 -14.11
N ASP A 51 11.20 8.70 -14.01
CA ASP A 51 10.28 7.58 -14.23
C ASP A 51 9.17 7.57 -13.18
N ILE A 52 9.48 7.91 -11.92
CA ILE A 52 8.48 8.03 -10.84
C ILE A 52 7.48 9.16 -11.16
N ARG A 53 7.96 10.34 -11.56
CA ARG A 53 7.08 11.48 -11.93
C ARG A 53 6.12 11.14 -13.06
N ASN A 54 6.57 10.33 -14.02
CA ASN A 54 5.78 9.94 -15.17
C ASN A 54 4.94 8.66 -14.93
N ASN A 55 5.09 8.00 -13.77
CA ASN A 55 4.28 6.84 -13.42
C ASN A 55 2.90 7.28 -12.89
N ALA A 56 1.83 6.90 -13.58
CA ALA A 56 0.48 7.35 -13.25
C ALA A 56 0.06 7.09 -11.79
N GLY A 57 0.40 5.92 -11.24
CA GLY A 57 0.06 5.55 -9.86
C GLY A 57 0.99 6.12 -8.80
N GLY A 58 2.26 6.36 -9.15
CA GLY A 58 3.33 6.75 -8.22
C GLY A 58 3.81 8.19 -8.34
N LYS A 59 3.27 8.99 -9.26
CA LYS A 59 3.73 10.36 -9.54
C LYS A 59 3.78 11.30 -8.33
N TYR A 60 2.95 11.05 -7.32
CA TYR A 60 2.95 11.86 -6.09
C TYR A 60 4.26 11.72 -5.30
N LEU A 61 5.02 10.64 -5.51
CA LEU A 61 6.38 10.48 -4.98
C LEU A 61 7.45 11.18 -5.84
N GLY A 62 7.04 11.86 -6.92
CA GLY A 62 7.91 12.45 -7.93
C GLY A 62 8.81 13.59 -7.45
N ASP A 63 8.54 14.15 -6.27
CA ASP A 63 9.38 15.18 -5.65
C ASP A 63 10.27 14.64 -4.51
N HIS A 64 10.15 13.35 -4.19
CA HIS A 64 11.01 12.68 -3.21
C HIS A 64 12.29 12.22 -3.85
N ARG A 65 13.45 12.50 -3.25
CA ARG A 65 14.72 11.99 -3.75
C ARG A 65 14.67 10.46 -3.91
N ALA A 66 14.89 9.98 -5.12
CA ALA A 66 14.92 8.57 -5.45
C ALA A 66 16.30 8.09 -5.93
N TRP A 67 16.60 6.82 -5.71
CA TRP A 67 17.79 6.16 -6.25
C TRP A 67 17.53 4.69 -6.55
N SER A 68 18.40 4.10 -7.37
CA SER A 68 18.28 2.71 -7.79
C SER A 68 18.63 1.74 -6.65
N PRO A 69 17.77 0.76 -6.34
CA PRO A 69 18.12 -0.34 -5.46
C PRO A 69 19.10 -1.30 -6.15
N ILE A 70 19.68 -2.18 -5.35
CA ILE A 70 20.30 -3.43 -5.82
C ILE A 70 19.18 -4.48 -5.84
N VAL A 71 18.96 -5.11 -6.98
CA VAL A 71 17.96 -6.15 -7.18
C VAL A 71 18.69 -7.40 -7.65
N GLU A 72 18.53 -8.49 -6.90
CA GLU A 72 19.23 -9.76 -7.13
C GLU A 72 18.21 -10.90 -7.11
N ALA A 73 18.31 -11.82 -8.08
CA ALA A 73 17.55 -13.06 -8.08
C ALA A 73 18.28 -14.15 -7.29
N GLN A 74 17.53 -14.95 -6.55
CA GLN A 74 18.01 -16.17 -5.90
C GLN A 74 17.87 -17.38 -6.83
N ASP A 75 18.41 -18.54 -6.44
CA ASP A 75 18.37 -19.77 -7.23
C ASP A 75 16.94 -20.28 -7.52
N ASP A 76 15.98 -19.96 -6.64
CA ASP A 76 14.56 -20.27 -6.79
C ASP A 76 13.77 -19.22 -7.59
N CYS A 77 14.48 -18.24 -8.19
CA CYS A 77 13.91 -17.08 -8.86
C CYS A 77 13.02 -16.16 -8.00
N SER A 78 13.13 -16.27 -6.67
CA SER A 78 12.69 -15.20 -5.79
C SER A 78 13.60 -13.97 -5.94
N VAL A 79 13.02 -12.78 -5.77
CA VAL A 79 13.74 -11.51 -5.91
C VAL A 79 14.02 -10.91 -4.54
N THR A 80 15.28 -10.55 -4.33
CA THR A 80 15.74 -9.78 -3.19
C THR A 80 16.06 -8.36 -3.62
N VAL A 81 15.59 -7.39 -2.82
CA VAL A 81 15.81 -5.96 -3.09
C VAL A 81 16.51 -5.33 -1.89
N THR A 82 17.60 -4.61 -2.17
CA THR A 82 18.38 -3.86 -1.18
C THR A 82 18.43 -2.38 -1.53
N CYS A 83 17.96 -1.54 -0.63
CA CYS A 83 18.19 -0.09 -0.66
C CYS A 83 19.34 0.29 0.26
N LYS A 84 20.48 0.68 -0.31
CA LYS A 84 21.60 1.24 0.46
C LYS A 84 21.33 2.71 0.81
N PRO A 85 21.59 3.16 2.05
CA PRO A 85 21.52 4.57 2.40
C PRO A 85 22.41 5.43 1.48
N VAL A 86 21.97 6.66 1.21
CA VAL A 86 22.74 7.63 0.42
C VAL A 86 23.05 8.86 1.29
N PRO A 87 24.12 9.62 0.99
CA PRO A 87 24.48 10.79 1.80
C PRO A 87 23.31 11.76 1.97
N GLY A 88 23.00 12.12 3.22
CA GLY A 88 21.89 13.01 3.58
C GLY A 88 20.50 12.36 3.65
N VAL A 89 20.39 11.03 3.52
CA VAL A 89 19.11 10.31 3.68
C VAL A 89 19.30 9.14 4.64
N SER A 90 18.71 9.25 5.83
CA SER A 90 18.70 8.20 6.86
C SER A 90 17.41 7.38 6.89
N SER A 91 16.34 7.92 6.31
CA SER A 91 15.01 7.32 6.33
C SER A 91 14.48 7.20 4.89
N PHE A 92 14.00 6.01 4.51
CA PHE A 92 13.59 5.72 3.14
C PHE A 92 12.73 4.46 3.01
N PHE A 93 12.03 4.35 1.87
CA PHE A 93 11.28 3.19 1.48
C PHE A 93 11.94 2.44 0.32
N THR A 94 11.77 1.12 0.32
CA THR A 94 11.91 0.29 -0.88
C THR A 94 10.53 0.16 -1.51
N VAL A 95 10.37 0.54 -2.78
CA VAL A 95 9.07 0.63 -3.44
C VAL A 95 9.07 -0.17 -4.73
N LEU A 96 8.03 -1.00 -4.92
CA LEU A 96 7.67 -1.64 -6.19
C LEU A 96 6.61 -0.80 -6.89
N PHE A 97 6.99 -0.26 -8.04
CA PHE A 97 6.10 0.41 -8.98
C PHE A 97 5.58 -0.60 -10.00
N ARG A 98 4.36 -0.35 -10.47
CA ARG A 98 3.66 -1.16 -11.47
C ARG A 98 3.22 -0.24 -12.60
N GLY A 99 3.08 -0.78 -13.81
CA GLY A 99 2.66 0.00 -14.97
C GLY A 99 1.26 0.58 -14.82
N TYR A 100 0.37 -0.16 -14.15
CA TYR A 100 -1.01 0.22 -13.88
C TYR A 100 -1.33 -0.14 -12.43
N GLY A 101 -1.45 0.88 -11.58
CA GLY A 101 -1.79 0.70 -10.18
C GLY A 101 -0.88 1.51 -9.25
N PRO A 102 -1.27 1.62 -7.98
CA PRO A 102 -0.50 2.35 -6.99
C PRO A 102 0.79 1.60 -6.62
N PRO A 103 1.81 2.32 -6.14
CA PRO A 103 3.03 1.73 -5.60
C PRO A 103 2.77 0.74 -4.45
N ILE A 104 3.68 -0.21 -4.29
CA ILE A 104 3.70 -1.16 -3.17
C ILE A 104 4.96 -0.87 -2.34
N TYR A 105 4.77 -0.59 -1.05
CA TYR A 105 5.86 -0.33 -0.11
C TYR A 105 6.38 -1.66 0.43
N ILE A 106 7.58 -2.05 0.03
CA ILE A 106 8.20 -3.33 0.38
C ILE A 106 8.95 -3.23 1.70
N ASN A 107 9.56 -2.10 2.01
CA ASN A 107 10.31 -1.94 3.24
C ASN A 107 10.36 -0.48 3.63
N ARG A 108 10.48 -0.20 4.93
CA ARG A 108 10.78 1.11 5.47
C ARG A 108 12.04 1.02 6.36
N VAL A 109 12.92 1.98 6.17
CA VAL A 109 14.08 2.23 7.02
C VAL A 109 13.89 3.61 7.61
N VAL A 110 14.09 3.73 8.91
CA VAL A 110 13.99 4.99 9.67
C VAL A 110 15.26 5.14 10.50
N ALA A 111 15.96 6.27 10.37
CA ALA A 111 17.23 6.51 11.05
C ALA A 111 18.28 5.38 10.84
N ASN A 112 18.35 4.83 9.63
CA ASN A 112 19.16 3.66 9.24
C ASN A 112 18.80 2.33 9.92
N GLU A 113 17.68 2.28 10.65
CA GLU A 113 17.14 1.08 11.26
C GLU A 113 15.93 0.59 10.47
N THR A 114 15.83 -0.71 10.21
CA THR A 114 14.62 -1.26 9.60
C THR A 114 13.49 -1.26 10.62
N THR A 115 12.28 -0.87 10.19
CA THR A 115 11.10 -0.90 11.06
C THR A 115 10.54 -2.32 11.23
N PHE A 116 10.98 -3.26 10.38
CA PHE A 116 10.59 -4.67 10.43
C PHE A 116 11.49 -5.43 11.40
N VAL A 117 10.88 -5.99 12.45
CA VAL A 117 11.61 -6.56 13.59
C VAL A 117 12.38 -7.84 13.25
N GLU A 118 11.93 -8.62 12.26
CA GLU A 118 12.45 -9.97 12.05
C GLU A 118 13.66 -10.06 11.10
N ARG A 119 13.87 -9.12 10.16
CA ARG A 119 14.97 -9.22 9.17
C ARG A 119 15.45 -7.85 8.65
N PRO A 120 16.72 -7.45 8.89
CA PRO A 120 17.35 -6.37 8.13
C PRO A 120 17.48 -6.73 6.64
N GLN A 121 17.60 -5.71 5.79
CA GLN A 121 17.78 -5.84 4.33
C GLN A 121 18.94 -6.81 3.97
N PRO A 122 18.86 -7.56 2.85
CA PRO A 122 17.80 -7.60 1.82
C PRO A 122 16.48 -8.25 2.28
N ARG A 123 15.35 -7.73 1.77
CA ARG A 123 14.03 -8.37 1.94
C ARG A 123 13.70 -9.23 0.71
N SER A 124 13.36 -10.50 0.94
CA SER A 124 12.61 -11.31 -0.04
C SER A 124 11.18 -10.81 -0.08
N ILE A 125 10.70 -10.47 -1.26
CA ILE A 125 9.29 -10.20 -1.46
C ILE A 125 8.64 -11.58 -1.66
N ASN A 126 8.31 -12.27 -0.55
CA ASN A 126 7.90 -13.69 -0.54
C ASN A 126 6.72 -14.04 -1.47
N THR A 127 6.02 -13.05 -2.00
CA THR A 127 4.88 -13.19 -2.89
C THR A 127 5.11 -12.59 -4.27
N PHE A 128 6.31 -12.06 -4.56
CA PHE A 128 6.72 -11.58 -5.87
C PHE A 128 7.53 -12.64 -6.59
N GLU A 129 6.90 -13.31 -7.55
CA GLU A 129 7.43 -14.52 -8.15
C GLU A 129 7.23 -14.56 -9.66
N CYS A 130 8.09 -15.33 -10.33
CA CYS A 130 8.09 -15.50 -11.77
C CYS A 130 7.28 -16.75 -12.15
N LYS A 131 6.19 -16.60 -12.89
CA LYS A 131 5.32 -17.71 -13.32
C LYS A 131 5.15 -17.75 -14.83
N TRP A 132 4.93 -18.94 -15.37
CA TRP A 132 4.46 -19.08 -16.75
C TRP A 132 3.01 -18.62 -16.87
N TYR A 133 2.74 -17.63 -17.71
CA TYR A 133 1.42 -17.08 -17.95
C TYR A 133 1.26 -16.65 -19.42
N SER A 134 0.17 -17.09 -20.05
CA SER A 134 -0.19 -16.71 -21.43
C SER A 134 0.93 -16.85 -22.48
N GLY A 135 1.79 -17.86 -22.32
CA GLY A 135 2.87 -18.16 -23.29
C GLY A 135 4.21 -17.48 -23.02
N ALA A 136 4.35 -16.73 -21.92
CA ALA A 136 5.61 -16.14 -21.48
C ALA A 136 5.79 -16.28 -19.96
N TYR A 137 6.99 -16.03 -19.46
CA TYR A 137 7.25 -15.91 -18.02
C TYR A 137 7.02 -14.46 -17.58
N GLU A 138 6.11 -14.26 -16.63
CA GLU A 138 5.69 -12.95 -16.14
C GLU A 138 5.72 -12.89 -14.59
N TRP A 139 5.77 -11.68 -14.06
CA TRP A 139 5.83 -11.44 -12.62
C TRP A 139 4.44 -11.39 -12.01
N PHE A 140 4.29 -12.02 -10.84
CA PHE A 140 3.07 -12.00 -10.05
C PHE A 140 3.36 -11.47 -8.65
N TYR A 141 2.41 -10.74 -8.06
CA TYR A 141 2.44 -10.30 -6.67
C TYR A 141 1.12 -10.68 -6.02
N PHE A 142 1.14 -11.57 -5.02
CA PHE A 142 -0.09 -12.12 -4.43
C PHE A 142 -1.05 -12.67 -5.51
N ASP A 143 -0.53 -13.48 -6.43
CA ASP A 143 -1.26 -14.05 -7.58
C ASP A 143 -1.86 -13.04 -8.57
N GLU A 144 -1.62 -11.74 -8.39
CA GLU A 144 -1.95 -10.73 -9.40
C GLU A 144 -0.80 -10.52 -10.37
N HIS A 145 -1.07 -10.57 -11.68
CA HIS A 145 -0.08 -10.29 -12.71
C HIS A 145 0.41 -8.83 -12.60
N VAL A 146 1.70 -8.65 -12.35
CA VAL A 146 2.38 -7.35 -12.30
C VAL A 146 2.99 -6.98 -13.65
N ARG A 147 2.25 -6.20 -14.43
CA ARG A 147 2.75 -5.62 -15.68
C ARG A 147 3.74 -4.49 -15.40
N HIS A 148 4.89 -4.52 -16.08
CA HIS A 148 5.93 -3.48 -16.01
C HIS A 148 6.40 -3.21 -14.58
N ALA A 149 6.92 -4.25 -13.92
CA ALA A 149 7.49 -4.12 -12.58
C ALA A 149 8.71 -3.22 -12.59
N ALA A 150 8.80 -2.31 -11.63
CA ALA A 150 10.00 -1.52 -11.43
C ALA A 150 10.26 -1.24 -9.96
N PHE A 151 11.53 -1.12 -9.58
CA PHE A 151 11.91 -0.81 -8.21
C PHE A 151 12.61 0.54 -8.11
N ALA A 152 12.37 1.25 -7.01
CA ALA A 152 13.17 2.38 -6.59
C ALA A 152 13.29 2.42 -5.05
N CYS A 153 14.36 3.07 -4.58
CA CYS A 153 14.46 3.55 -3.21
C CYS A 153 13.96 5.00 -3.18
N VAL A 154 13.08 5.34 -2.24
CA VAL A 154 12.45 6.65 -2.15
C VAL A 154 12.72 7.24 -0.77
N ALA A 155 13.33 8.42 -0.72
CA ALA A 155 13.62 9.10 0.53
C ALA A 155 12.33 9.44 1.29
N ASP A 156 12.40 9.27 2.60
CA ASP A 156 11.37 9.66 3.55
C ASP A 156 11.99 10.67 4.51
N SER A 157 12.10 11.92 4.10
CA SER A 157 12.84 12.95 4.86
C SER A 157 12.01 14.22 5.11
N ASN A 158 10.73 14.18 4.74
CA ASN A 158 9.84 15.34 4.78
C ASN A 158 8.86 15.31 5.96
N SER A 159 8.89 14.28 6.81
CA SER A 159 7.92 14.04 7.90
C SER A 159 7.65 15.29 8.75
N CYS A 160 8.71 16.03 9.10
CA CYS A 160 8.64 17.25 9.90
C CYS A 160 8.12 18.50 9.17
N ALA A 161 7.99 18.47 7.85
CA ALA A 161 7.44 19.56 7.06
C ALA A 161 5.92 19.43 6.86
N CYS A 162 5.33 18.26 7.16
CA CYS A 162 3.89 18.08 7.07
C CYS A 162 3.14 18.76 8.22
N PRO A 163 1.83 19.04 8.04
CA PRO A 163 0.98 19.54 9.11
C PRO A 163 1.03 18.65 10.34
N GLN A 164 0.97 19.25 11.54
CA GLN A 164 0.94 18.49 12.78
C GLN A 164 -0.33 17.64 12.85
N ILE A 165 -0.15 16.38 13.27
CA ILE A 165 -1.25 15.47 13.56
C ILE A 165 -1.86 15.88 14.90
N ALA A 166 -3.14 16.23 14.90
CA ALA A 166 -3.83 16.67 16.11
C ALA A 166 -4.33 15.47 16.93
N TYR A 167 -4.40 15.63 18.24
CA TYR A 167 -4.96 14.65 19.17
C TYR A 167 -5.33 15.35 20.47
N LYS A 168 -6.22 14.75 21.24
CA LYS A 168 -6.56 15.23 22.59
C LYS A 168 -5.66 14.50 23.59
N ALA A 169 -4.80 15.24 24.29
CA ALA A 169 -3.73 14.71 25.15
C ALA A 169 -4.18 13.80 26.31
N LEU A 170 -5.49 13.68 26.57
CA LEU A 170 -6.06 12.80 27.59
C LEU A 170 -6.83 11.62 26.99
N ASP A 171 -7.26 11.72 25.73
CA ASP A 171 -8.06 10.69 25.06
C ASP A 171 -7.15 9.71 24.33
N VAL A 172 -5.94 10.14 23.96
CA VAL A 172 -4.96 9.35 23.21
C VAL A 172 -3.56 9.56 23.77
N LEU A 173 -2.85 8.46 24.01
CA LEU A 173 -1.42 8.46 24.30
C LEU A 173 -0.64 8.36 22.99
N ILE A 174 0.24 9.32 22.70
CA ILE A 174 1.06 9.37 21.49
C ILE A 174 2.53 9.33 21.87
N GLU A 175 3.31 8.49 21.17
CA GLU A 175 4.77 8.43 21.32
C GLU A 175 5.45 8.34 19.95
N ASN A 176 6.63 8.97 19.83
CA ASN A 176 7.50 8.77 18.67
C ASN A 176 8.06 7.35 18.69
N LEU A 177 7.90 6.61 17.60
CA LEU A 177 8.32 5.21 17.55
C LEU A 177 9.85 5.07 17.62
N ILE A 178 10.57 6.02 16.99
CA ILE A 178 12.03 6.10 17.02
C ILE A 178 12.42 7.55 17.39
N PRO A 179 12.56 7.88 18.69
CA PRO A 179 12.86 9.24 19.15
C PRO A 179 14.19 9.81 18.63
N SER A 180 15.13 8.95 18.25
CA SER A 180 16.42 9.34 17.64
C SER A 180 16.28 9.81 16.19
N ALA A 181 15.18 9.51 15.51
CA ALA A 181 14.94 9.89 14.13
C ALA A 181 14.39 11.33 14.05
N SER A 182 15.28 12.32 14.12
CA SER A 182 14.91 13.74 14.16
C SER A 182 14.18 14.24 12.90
N ASP A 183 14.26 13.50 11.79
CA ASP A 183 13.60 13.79 10.52
C ASP A 183 12.20 13.15 10.40
N GLN A 184 11.74 12.42 11.43
CA GLN A 184 10.53 11.59 11.41
C GLN A 184 9.43 12.04 12.39
N CYS A 185 9.01 13.31 12.31
CA CYS A 185 8.03 13.91 13.23
C CYS A 185 6.61 13.29 13.22
N GLY A 186 6.23 12.51 12.21
CA GLY A 186 4.97 11.77 12.15
C GLY A 186 5.11 10.26 12.33
N PHE A 187 6.31 9.77 12.64
CA PHE A 187 6.54 8.35 12.86
C PHE A 187 6.18 7.95 14.29
N LEU A 188 4.90 7.73 14.50
CA LEU A 188 4.30 7.61 15.83
C LEU A 188 3.60 6.28 16.06
N ARG A 189 3.47 5.93 17.35
CA ARG A 189 2.52 4.95 17.85
C ARG A 189 1.51 5.63 18.77
N ALA A 190 0.31 5.07 18.81
CA ALA A 190 -0.76 5.56 19.67
C ALA A 190 -1.35 4.44 20.52
N SER A 191 -1.94 4.78 21.66
CA SER A 191 -2.71 3.87 22.50
C SER A 191 -3.89 4.61 23.14
N CYS A 192 -4.94 3.87 23.47
CA CYS A 192 -6.12 4.41 24.14
C CYS A 192 -6.07 4.11 25.64
N PRO A 193 -6.41 5.09 26.51
CA PRO A 193 -6.53 4.85 27.94
C PRO A 193 -7.62 3.83 28.28
N ASN A 194 -8.71 3.82 27.50
CA ASN A 194 -9.78 2.83 27.60
C ASN A 194 -9.43 1.57 26.80
N LYS A 195 -9.51 0.41 27.44
CA LYS A 195 -9.09 -0.89 26.85
C LYS A 195 -10.04 -1.41 25.78
N ASP A 196 -11.28 -0.93 25.77
CA ASP A 196 -12.28 -1.30 24.75
C ASP A 196 -12.15 -0.45 23.48
N GLU A 197 -11.27 0.55 23.50
CA GLU A 197 -11.01 1.48 22.41
C GLU A 197 -9.67 1.18 21.73
N VAL A 198 -9.58 1.52 20.46
CA VAL A 198 -8.34 1.48 19.68
C VAL A 198 -8.13 2.82 18.99
N PRO A 199 -6.87 3.23 18.79
CA PRO A 199 -6.58 4.51 18.18
C PRO A 199 -6.74 4.41 16.66
N TYR A 200 -7.41 5.40 16.08
CA TYR A 200 -7.59 5.56 14.64
C TYR A 200 -6.97 6.87 14.17
N LEU A 201 -6.41 6.82 12.96
CA LEU A 201 -6.06 8.02 12.22
C LEU A 201 -7.28 8.45 11.39
N ARG A 202 -7.68 9.71 11.49
CA ARG A 202 -8.83 10.27 10.76
C ARG A 202 -8.44 11.44 9.90
N SER A 203 -9.08 11.53 8.75
CA SER A 203 -9.17 12.70 7.90
C SER A 203 -10.66 12.95 7.59
N PRO A 204 -11.10 14.19 7.38
CA PRO A 204 -12.50 14.52 7.05
C PRO A 204 -13.10 13.76 5.87
N HIS A 205 -12.25 13.23 4.98
CA HIS A 205 -12.66 12.60 3.73
C HIS A 205 -12.34 11.11 3.65
N THR A 206 -11.87 10.50 4.74
CA THR A 206 -11.52 9.08 4.79
C THR A 206 -12.29 8.37 5.89
N LEU A 207 -12.55 7.07 5.74
CA LEU A 207 -12.93 6.28 6.91
C LEU A 207 -11.77 6.27 7.91
N PRO A 208 -12.05 6.08 9.22
CA PRO A 208 -11.00 5.95 10.22
C PRO A 208 -10.05 4.82 9.85
N ILE A 209 -8.76 5.11 9.89
CA ILE A 209 -7.70 4.20 9.49
C ILE A 209 -7.13 3.59 10.75
N GLN A 210 -7.21 2.27 10.84
CA GLN A 210 -6.53 1.49 11.86
C GLN A 210 -5.29 0.86 11.25
N SER A 211 -4.13 1.08 11.87
CA SER A 211 -2.97 0.23 11.62
C SER A 211 -3.13 -1.07 12.42
N GLY A 212 -2.84 -2.23 11.83
CA GLY A 212 -2.90 -3.51 12.53
C GLY A 212 -2.00 -3.52 13.77
N ASN A 213 -2.12 -4.56 14.60
CA ASN A 213 -1.35 -4.66 15.86
C ASN A 213 0.18 -4.80 15.64
N GLY A 214 0.60 -5.01 14.39
CA GLY A 214 1.93 -5.51 14.06
C GLY A 214 2.07 -6.98 14.48
N ARG A 215 3.08 -7.66 13.93
CA ARG A 215 3.25 -9.13 14.09
C ARG A 215 3.58 -9.60 15.51
N HIS A 216 3.88 -8.70 16.44
CA HIS A 216 4.15 -9.10 17.81
C HIS A 216 2.85 -9.50 18.50
N VAL A 217 2.65 -10.81 18.59
CA VAL A 217 1.55 -11.54 19.26
C VAL A 217 1.29 -11.07 20.70
N TRP A 218 2.24 -10.37 21.33
CA TRP A 218 1.98 -9.64 22.56
C TRP A 218 1.02 -8.51 22.25
N VAL A 219 -0.24 -8.72 22.61
CA VAL A 219 -1.35 -7.76 22.60
C VAL A 219 -0.88 -6.46 23.26
N SER A 220 -0.22 -5.62 22.47
CA SER A 220 0.19 -4.30 22.86
C SER A 220 -1.01 -3.43 22.56
N ASP A 221 -1.46 -2.65 23.56
CA ASP A 221 -2.52 -1.66 23.38
C ASP A 221 -2.07 -0.49 22.47
N TRP A 222 -0.80 -0.51 22.03
CA TRP A 222 -0.26 0.42 21.04
C TRP A 222 -0.53 -0.05 19.59
N ARG A 223 -0.91 0.90 18.74
CA ARG A 223 -0.97 0.78 17.28
C ARG A 223 0.12 1.65 16.65
N ARG A 224 0.74 1.17 15.57
CA ARG A 224 1.86 1.86 14.90
C ARG A 224 1.38 2.38 13.56
N PHE A 225 1.39 3.69 13.34
CA PHE A 225 1.02 4.26 12.05
C PHE A 225 2.23 4.30 11.11
N GLU A 226 2.81 3.12 10.85
CA GLU A 226 4.08 2.98 10.13
C GLU A 226 3.99 3.18 8.62
N ASP A 227 2.78 3.30 8.08
CA ASP A 227 2.53 3.63 6.68
C ASP A 227 2.32 5.13 6.44
N LEU A 228 2.44 5.96 7.49
CA LEU A 228 2.41 7.42 7.37
C LEU A 228 3.64 7.91 6.60
N LEU A 229 3.39 8.63 5.52
CA LEU A 229 4.39 9.26 4.67
C LEU A 229 4.00 10.72 4.42
N CYS A 230 4.92 11.64 4.71
CA CYS A 230 4.74 13.03 4.33
C CYS A 230 5.20 13.25 2.89
N VAL A 231 4.25 13.54 2.01
CA VAL A 231 4.48 13.73 0.58
C VAL A 231 4.65 15.20 0.26
N LYS A 232 5.76 15.56 -0.37
CA LYS A 232 5.98 16.89 -0.95
C LYS A 232 5.36 16.95 -2.34
N ASN A 233 4.57 17.99 -2.62
CA ASN A 233 4.05 18.29 -3.95
C ASN A 233 4.30 19.77 -4.27
N GLY A 234 5.39 20.05 -4.98
CA GLY A 234 5.85 21.41 -5.22
C GLY A 234 6.22 22.13 -3.92
N THR A 235 5.32 22.97 -3.41
CA THR A 235 5.49 23.74 -2.17
C THR A 235 4.62 23.27 -1.01
N THR A 236 3.68 22.35 -1.26
CA THR A 236 2.79 21.80 -0.23
C THR A 236 3.29 20.47 0.29
N PHE A 237 2.87 20.13 1.51
CA PHE A 237 3.16 18.87 2.17
C PHE A 237 1.85 18.27 2.64
N ASP A 238 1.57 17.05 2.19
CA ASP A 238 0.35 16.31 2.48
C ASP A 238 0.71 14.96 3.09
N TRP A 239 -0.04 14.51 4.09
CA TRP A 239 0.14 13.17 4.62
C TRP A 239 -0.53 12.14 3.71
N TYR A 240 0.12 10.99 3.61
CA TYR A 240 -0.40 9.79 2.99
C TYR A 240 -0.35 8.65 3.99
N PHE A 241 -1.32 7.74 3.94
CA PHE A 241 -1.28 6.45 4.61
C PHE A 241 -1.24 5.35 3.55
N GLY A 242 -0.06 4.78 3.33
CA GLY A 242 0.22 3.99 2.13
C GLY A 242 0.06 4.86 0.88
N ASN A 243 -0.87 4.50 -0.02
CA ASN A 243 -1.18 5.30 -1.21
C ASN A 243 -2.40 6.22 -1.06
N LEU A 244 -3.05 6.25 0.10
CA LEU A 244 -4.21 7.10 0.35
C LEU A 244 -3.74 8.48 0.83
N LYS A 245 -4.02 9.52 0.04
CA LYS A 245 -3.86 10.91 0.47
C LYS A 245 -4.84 11.22 1.62
N LEU A 246 -4.33 11.82 2.69
CA LEU A 246 -5.12 12.27 3.83
C LEU A 246 -5.33 13.78 3.70
N GLU A 247 -6.52 14.16 3.26
CA GLU A 247 -6.85 15.57 3.02
C GLU A 247 -7.34 16.24 4.29
N GLY A 248 -7.04 17.54 4.44
CA GLY A 248 -7.47 18.32 5.60
C GLY A 248 -6.67 18.05 6.87
N GLN A 249 -7.24 18.43 8.02
CA GLN A 249 -6.59 18.22 9.31
C GLN A 249 -6.70 16.75 9.73
N ILE A 250 -5.57 16.16 10.06
CA ILE A 250 -5.49 14.76 10.48
C ILE A 250 -5.52 14.69 11.99
N THR A 251 -6.36 13.81 12.52
CA THR A 251 -6.47 13.56 13.95
C THR A 251 -6.15 12.11 14.29
N VAL A 252 -5.61 11.88 15.49
CA VAL A 252 -5.66 10.57 16.13
C VAL A 252 -6.71 10.63 17.22
N GLU A 253 -7.64 9.67 17.19
CA GLU A 253 -8.77 9.57 18.11
C GLU A 253 -8.97 8.12 18.54
N CYS A 254 -9.44 7.93 19.76
CA CYS A 254 -9.80 6.62 20.30
C CYS A 254 -11.29 6.37 20.14
N ASP A 255 -11.63 5.17 19.68
CA ASP A 255 -13.02 4.71 19.60
C ASP A 255 -13.08 3.18 19.58
N SER A 256 -14.26 2.59 19.68
CA SER A 256 -14.44 1.15 19.55
C SER A 256 -14.68 0.74 18.09
N ASN A 257 -14.18 -0.45 17.71
CA ASN A 257 -14.44 -1.02 16.38
C ASN A 257 -15.93 -1.08 16.04
N ARG A 258 -16.77 -1.41 17.03
CA ARG A 258 -18.21 -1.49 16.88
C ARG A 258 -18.86 -0.13 16.64
N ALA A 259 -18.38 0.95 17.26
CA ALA A 259 -18.91 2.29 17.00
C ALA A 259 -18.56 2.78 15.59
N ILE A 260 -17.36 2.45 15.09
CA ILE A 260 -16.87 2.94 13.80
C ILE A 260 -17.37 2.11 12.61
N PHE A 261 -17.26 0.79 12.73
CA PHE A 261 -17.47 -0.12 11.61
C PHE A 261 -18.70 -1.01 11.80
N GLN A 262 -19.37 -0.93 12.96
CA GLN A 262 -20.49 -1.82 13.32
C GLN A 262 -20.10 -3.31 13.29
N ALA A 263 -18.81 -3.60 13.42
CA ALA A 263 -18.25 -4.94 13.38
C ALA A 263 -17.12 -5.08 14.40
N ASP A 264 -16.85 -6.31 14.82
CA ASP A 264 -15.73 -6.62 15.71
C ASP A 264 -14.46 -6.86 14.87
N ALA A 265 -13.28 -6.58 15.45
CA ALA A 265 -12.01 -6.83 14.77
C ALA A 265 -11.67 -8.32 14.77
N ALA A 266 -11.19 -8.82 13.63
CA ALA A 266 -10.52 -10.10 13.54
C ALA A 266 -9.05 -9.89 13.92
N ALA A 267 -8.56 -10.58 14.93
CA ALA A 267 -7.12 -10.57 15.22
C ALA A 267 -6.39 -11.46 14.18
N PRO A 268 -5.29 -11.01 13.57
CA PRO A 268 -4.61 -9.72 13.68
C PRO A 268 -5.04 -8.66 12.65
N CYS A 269 -5.98 -9.00 11.76
CA CYS A 269 -6.39 -8.25 10.57
C CYS A 269 -7.03 -6.89 10.81
N GLY A 270 -7.57 -6.64 12.00
CA GLY A 270 -8.43 -5.49 12.26
C GLY A 270 -9.86 -5.74 11.78
N VAL A 271 -10.56 -4.68 11.39
CA VAL A 271 -11.98 -4.78 11.03
C VAL A 271 -12.15 -4.88 9.53
N PHE A 272 -12.95 -5.85 9.11
CA PHE A 272 -13.46 -5.90 7.75
C PHE A 272 -14.92 -5.48 7.73
N LYS A 273 -15.23 -4.45 6.94
CA LYS A 273 -16.60 -4.03 6.69
C LYS A 273 -17.15 -4.76 5.46
N ASP A 274 -18.34 -5.35 5.58
CA ASP A 274 -19.08 -5.87 4.44
C ASP A 274 -19.64 -4.71 3.59
N ILE A 275 -19.54 -4.88 2.28
CA ILE A 275 -20.02 -3.93 1.27
C ILE A 275 -21.25 -4.58 0.68
N GLU A 276 -22.41 -4.11 1.11
CA GLU A 276 -23.71 -4.60 0.65
C GLU A 276 -24.31 -3.64 -0.39
N HIS A 277 -23.91 -2.36 -0.33
CA HIS A 277 -24.38 -1.32 -1.22
C HIS A 277 -23.22 -0.52 -1.83
N ILE A 278 -23.48 0.13 -2.96
CA ILE A 278 -22.49 1.01 -3.61
C ILE A 278 -22.05 2.16 -2.69
N ASP A 279 -22.95 2.62 -1.82
CA ASP A 279 -22.71 3.67 -0.85
C ASP A 279 -21.74 3.24 0.27
N ASP A 280 -21.50 1.94 0.42
CA ASP A 280 -20.46 1.44 1.32
C ASP A 280 -19.05 1.57 0.71
N LEU A 281 -18.93 1.75 -0.61
CA LEU A 281 -17.65 1.98 -1.26
C LEU A 281 -17.16 3.41 -1.02
N TYR A 282 -15.84 3.53 -0.89
CA TYR A 282 -15.16 4.82 -0.90
C TYR A 282 -15.45 5.57 -2.21
N GLN A 283 -15.61 6.89 -2.15
CA GLN A 283 -15.94 7.71 -3.33
C GLN A 283 -14.98 7.48 -4.51
N ASN A 284 -13.69 7.29 -4.23
CA ASN A 284 -12.67 7.00 -5.23
C ASN A 284 -12.79 5.60 -5.86
N LYS A 285 -13.57 4.69 -5.28
CA LYS A 285 -13.83 3.34 -5.80
C LYS A 285 -15.18 3.23 -6.52
N ILE A 286 -16.09 4.20 -6.39
CA ILE A 286 -17.40 4.14 -7.04
C ILE A 286 -17.27 3.98 -8.56
N GLY A 287 -16.37 4.70 -9.23
CA GLY A 287 -16.31 4.74 -10.70
C GLY A 287 -16.34 3.38 -11.41
N TYR A 288 -15.39 2.47 -11.09
CA TYR A 288 -15.35 1.14 -11.73
C TYR A 288 -16.51 0.23 -11.30
N PHE A 289 -17.11 0.50 -10.14
CA PHE A 289 -18.17 -0.30 -9.53
C PHE A 289 -19.55 0.38 -9.59
N ALA A 290 -19.70 1.48 -10.32
CA ALA A 290 -20.89 2.32 -10.26
C ALA A 290 -22.17 1.55 -10.64
N ASP A 291 -22.03 0.59 -11.55
CA ASP A 291 -23.11 -0.31 -11.99
C ASP A 291 -22.93 -1.74 -11.45
N ALA A 292 -22.16 -1.93 -10.38
CA ALA A 292 -21.95 -3.26 -9.80
C ALA A 292 -23.19 -3.70 -9.02
N GLU A 293 -23.69 -4.90 -9.33
CA GLU A 293 -24.63 -5.62 -8.46
C GLU A 293 -23.83 -6.30 -7.34
N PHE A 294 -24.22 -6.04 -6.09
CA PHE A 294 -23.65 -6.65 -4.90
C PHE A 294 -24.52 -7.83 -4.45
N GLY A 295 -23.89 -8.99 -4.24
CA GLY A 295 -24.53 -10.21 -3.78
C GLY A 295 -24.19 -10.53 -2.33
N ILE A 296 -24.78 -11.60 -1.80
CA ILE A 296 -24.49 -12.08 -0.46
C ILE A 296 -23.09 -12.69 -0.46
N ASN A 297 -22.31 -12.33 0.55
CA ASN A 297 -20.99 -12.90 0.81
C ASN A 297 -21.05 -13.83 2.03
N TYR A 298 -20.19 -14.85 2.01
CA TYR A 298 -20.03 -15.79 3.11
C TYR A 298 -18.54 -15.91 3.43
N TRP A 299 -18.17 -15.46 4.60
CA TRP A 299 -16.81 -15.57 5.13
C TRP A 299 -16.86 -15.54 6.66
N ILE A 300 -15.77 -15.95 7.29
CA ILE A 300 -15.60 -15.89 8.74
C ILE A 300 -14.35 -15.07 8.98
N PRO A 301 -14.39 -14.02 9.84
CA PRO A 301 -13.20 -13.27 10.17
C PRO A 301 -12.13 -14.13 10.85
N SER A 302 -10.95 -14.20 10.24
CA SER A 302 -9.74 -14.86 10.75
C SER A 302 -8.49 -14.23 10.14
N ASP A 303 -7.31 -14.65 10.60
CA ASP A 303 -5.99 -14.28 10.06
C ASP A 303 -5.78 -14.71 8.59
N GLU A 304 -6.41 -15.82 8.23
CA GLU A 304 -6.51 -16.35 6.88
C GLU A 304 -7.94 -16.82 6.64
N PHE A 305 -8.59 -16.33 5.57
CA PHE A 305 -9.96 -16.74 5.24
C PHE A 305 -10.22 -16.82 3.74
N GLU A 306 -11.19 -17.66 3.40
CA GLU A 306 -11.78 -17.72 2.07
C GLU A 306 -13.10 -16.96 2.07
N MET A 307 -13.33 -16.15 1.04
CA MET A 307 -14.62 -15.51 0.82
C MET A 307 -15.36 -16.21 -0.31
N LYS A 308 -16.59 -16.63 -0.03
CA LYS A 308 -17.49 -17.24 -1.02
C LYS A 308 -18.65 -16.30 -1.33
N CYS A 309 -19.20 -16.47 -2.52
CA CYS A 309 -20.30 -15.67 -3.05
C CYS A 309 -21.38 -16.58 -3.60
N ASP A 310 -22.62 -16.06 -3.66
CA ASP A 310 -23.70 -16.71 -4.41
C ASP A 310 -23.32 -16.92 -5.89
N ASP A 311 -23.96 -17.89 -6.54
CA ASP A 311 -23.73 -18.22 -7.95
C ASP A 311 -23.84 -16.99 -8.87
N GLY A 312 -22.87 -16.84 -9.77
CA GLY A 312 -22.77 -15.71 -10.69
C GLY A 312 -22.07 -14.47 -10.11
N TYR A 313 -21.75 -14.48 -8.81
CA TYR A 313 -20.96 -13.46 -8.15
C TYR A 313 -19.53 -13.94 -7.88
N ARG A 314 -18.60 -12.99 -7.78
CA ARG A 314 -17.20 -13.25 -7.41
C ARG A 314 -16.78 -12.40 -6.23
N PRO A 315 -15.88 -12.92 -5.37
CA PRO A 315 -15.42 -12.19 -4.21
C PRO A 315 -14.54 -11.00 -4.62
N VAL A 316 -14.72 -9.85 -3.98
CA VAL A 316 -13.90 -8.65 -4.17
C VAL A 316 -13.55 -8.06 -2.80
N VAL A 317 -12.25 -7.87 -2.58
CA VAL A 317 -11.73 -7.20 -1.38
C VAL A 317 -11.35 -5.78 -1.74
N PHE A 318 -11.86 -4.82 -0.98
CA PHE A 318 -11.59 -3.41 -1.16
C PHE A 318 -10.65 -2.92 -0.07
N SER A 319 -9.75 -2.03 -0.44
CA SER A 319 -9.01 -1.20 0.52
C SER A 319 -9.12 0.26 0.11
N PRO A 320 -9.04 1.19 1.08
CA PRO A 320 -8.99 2.63 0.77
C PRO A 320 -7.81 3.01 -0.12
N ASN A 321 -6.67 2.33 0.07
CA ASN A 321 -5.36 2.72 -0.42
C ASN A 321 -4.83 1.85 -1.58
N ASN A 322 -5.42 0.70 -1.89
CA ASN A 322 -4.99 -0.15 -3.01
C ASN A 322 -6.14 -0.43 -3.97
N ASP A 323 -5.79 -0.95 -5.14
CA ASP A 323 -6.80 -1.45 -6.08
C ASP A 323 -7.56 -2.63 -5.47
N PRO A 324 -8.84 -2.82 -5.83
CA PRO A 324 -9.61 -3.96 -5.36
C PRO A 324 -9.00 -5.26 -5.88
N ILE A 325 -8.95 -6.27 -5.01
CA ILE A 325 -8.50 -7.61 -5.35
C ILE A 325 -9.73 -8.43 -5.72
N GLU A 326 -9.81 -8.87 -6.98
CA GLU A 326 -10.93 -9.69 -7.47
C GLU A 326 -10.58 -11.18 -7.44
N SER A 327 -11.53 -11.98 -6.98
CA SER A 327 -11.41 -13.44 -6.85
C SER A 327 -10.16 -13.91 -6.08
N PRO A 328 -9.86 -13.36 -4.89
CA PRO A 328 -8.76 -13.89 -4.10
C PRO A 328 -9.04 -15.36 -3.76
N SER A 329 -8.09 -16.24 -4.08
CA SER A 329 -8.15 -17.65 -3.68
C SER A 329 -8.15 -17.80 -2.17
N LEU A 330 -7.42 -16.91 -1.49
CA LEU A 330 -7.20 -16.88 -0.06
C LEU A 330 -6.82 -15.46 0.36
N ILE A 331 -7.44 -14.94 1.42
CA ILE A 331 -7.11 -13.62 1.96
C ILE A 331 -6.31 -13.84 3.23
N ARG A 332 -5.08 -13.29 3.25
CA ARG A 332 -4.17 -13.36 4.40
C ARG A 332 -3.90 -11.97 4.93
N CYS A 333 -3.98 -11.83 6.23
CA CYS A 333 -3.61 -10.60 6.91
C CYS A 333 -2.09 -10.55 7.05
N ALA A 334 -1.48 -9.48 6.54
CA ALA A 334 -0.03 -9.30 6.50
C ALA A 334 0.54 -8.90 7.86
#